data_AF-A0A5C5W821-F1
#
_entry.id   AF-A0A5C5W821-F1
#
_cell.length_a   1.000
_cell.length_b   1.000
_cell.length_c   1.000
_cell.angle_alpha   90.00
_cell.angle_beta   90.00
_cell.angle_gamma   90.00
#
_symmetry.space_group_name_H-M   'P 1'
#
loop_
_entity.id
_entity.type
_entity.pdbx_description
1 polymer ?
#
loop_
_entity_poly.entity_id
_entity_poly.type
_entity_poly.pdbx_seq_one_letter_code
_entity_poly.pdbx_strand_id
1 'polypeptide(L)'
;MLLRQKDRDTVDLSLSLSQLKKLYVALFRQLHDAGPAGFDDLDEDDMLLTLQTYLQRRAGEQGVDCTIHRDWEAFLGVNDAPSCEQRFAARNGGDARPADAGQDA
;
A
#
# COMPACT_ATOMS: atom_id res chain seq x y z
N MET A 1 -10.22 19.73 -1.33
CA MET A 1 -10.73 18.68 -2.22
C MET A 1 -11.87 19.26 -3.02
N LEU A 2 -11.79 19.17 -4.34
CA LEU A 2 -12.84 19.62 -5.24
C LEU A 2 -13.10 18.48 -6.23
N LEU A 3 -14.36 18.08 -6.36
CA LEU A 3 -14.80 17.01 -7.23
C LEU A 3 -15.59 17.65 -8.38
N ARG A 4 -15.18 17.35 -9.62
CA ARG A 4 -15.87 17.80 -10.83
C ARG A 4 -16.32 16.58 -11.62
N GLN A 5 -17.60 16.50 -11.90
CA GLN A 5 -18.10 15.52 -12.85
C GLN A 5 -17.83 16.03 -14.27
N LYS A 6 -17.11 15.24 -15.06
CA LYS A 6 -16.78 15.58 -16.45
C LYS A 6 -17.87 15.09 -17.41
N ASP A 7 -18.39 13.88 -17.15
CA ASP A 7 -19.51 13.26 -17.85
C ASP A 7 -20.20 12.25 -16.92
N ARG A 8 -21.09 11.40 -17.45
CA ARG A 8 -21.88 10.46 -16.64
C ARG A 8 -21.00 9.53 -15.80
N ASP A 9 -19.85 9.12 -16.33
CA ASP A 9 -19.03 8.05 -15.76
C ASP A 9 -17.61 8.53 -15.39
N THR A 10 -17.25 9.78 -15.70
CA THR A 10 -15.92 10.36 -15.39
C THR A 10 -15.97 11.45 -14.34
N VAL A 11 -15.11 11.34 -13.32
CA VAL A 11 -14.92 12.34 -12.26
C VAL A 11 -13.46 12.81 -12.17
N ASP A 12 -13.26 14.12 -12.11
CA ASP A 12 -11.96 14.75 -11.82
C ASP A 12 -11.89 15.11 -10.33
N LEU A 13 -10.82 14.65 -9.68
CA LEU A 13 -10.54 14.90 -8.26
C LEU A 13 -9.33 15.82 -8.10
N SER A 14 -9.57 17.04 -7.62
CA SER A 14 -8.50 17.96 -7.22
C SER A 14 -8.15 17.77 -5.74
N LEU A 15 -6.95 17.23 -5.50
CA LEU A 15 -6.43 16.89 -4.18
C LEU A 15 -5.13 17.65 -3.88
N SER A 16 -4.91 18.03 -2.62
CA SER A 16 -3.56 18.41 -2.19
C SER A 16 -2.65 17.17 -2.11
N LEU A 17 -1.33 17.35 -2.14
CA LEU A 17 -0.38 16.24 -2.01
C LEU A 17 -0.63 15.43 -0.72
N SER A 18 -0.92 16.10 0.39
CA SER A 18 -1.24 15.43 1.66
C SER A 18 -2.53 14.61 1.59
N GLN A 19 -3.52 15.05 0.82
CA GLN A 19 -4.75 14.27 0.61
C GLN A 19 -4.49 13.06 -0.27
N LEU A 20 -3.68 13.20 -1.32
CA LEU A 20 -3.29 12.10 -2.19
C LEU A 20 -2.49 11.02 -1.43
N LYS A 21 -1.56 11.42 -0.56
CA LYS A 21 -0.83 10.50 0.34
C LYS A 21 -1.79 9.67 1.20
N LYS A 22 -2.79 10.31 1.81
CA LYS A 22 -3.81 9.63 2.62
C LYS A 22 -4.66 8.66 1.80
N LEU A 23 -5.04 9.05 0.59
CA LEU A 23 -5.80 8.19 -0.33
C LEU A 23 -5.00 6.93 -0.67
N TYR A 24 -3.73 7.10 -1.07
CA TYR A 24 -2.83 5.99 -1.34
C TYR A 24 -2.69 5.04 -0.14
N VAL A 25 -2.46 5.58 1.06
CA VAL A 25 -2.35 4.77 2.30
C VAL A 25 -3.66 4.01 2.59
N ALA A 26 -4.81 4.63 2.39
CA ALA A 26 -6.11 3.98 2.61
C ALA A 26 -6.34 2.83 1.63
N LEU A 27 -6.07 3.05 0.35
CA LEU A 27 -6.19 2.01 -0.68
C LEU A 27 -5.21 0.85 -0.42
N PHE A 28 -3.96 1.18 -0.08
CA PHE A 28 -2.94 0.17 0.22
C PHE A 28 -3.29 -0.66 1.46
N ARG A 29 -3.86 -0.05 2.50
CA ARG A 29 -4.35 -0.77 3.70
C ARG A 29 -5.54 -1.67 3.37
N GLN A 30 -6.50 -1.17 2.60
CA GLN A 30 -7.64 -1.96 2.16
C GLN A 30 -7.19 -3.20 1.38
N LEU A 31 -6.22 -3.03 0.48
CA LEU A 31 -5.63 -4.13 -0.28
C LEU A 31 -4.95 -5.15 0.63
N HIS A 32 -4.21 -4.68 1.63
CA HIS A 32 -3.54 -5.53 2.60
C HIS A 32 -4.53 -6.32 3.47
N ASP A 33 -5.61 -5.69 3.91
CA ASP A 33 -6.57 -6.28 4.85
C ASP A 33 -7.60 -7.18 4.15
N ALA A 34 -7.92 -6.92 2.88
CA ALA A 34 -8.87 -7.72 2.10
C ALA A 34 -8.28 -9.06 1.59
N GLY A 35 -6.97 -9.27 1.74
CA GLY A 35 -6.31 -10.49 1.30
C GLY A 35 -6.37 -10.72 -0.23
N PRO A 36 -6.18 -11.95 -0.71
CA PRO A 36 -6.09 -12.24 -2.14
C PRO A 36 -7.33 -11.83 -2.94
N ALA A 37 -8.52 -11.87 -2.31
CA ALA A 37 -9.79 -11.55 -2.97
C ALA A 37 -10.03 -10.03 -3.15
N GLY A 38 -9.32 -9.17 -2.40
CA GLY A 38 -9.40 -7.72 -2.59
C GLY A 38 -8.43 -7.18 -3.62
N PHE A 39 -7.57 -8.04 -4.17
CA PHE A 39 -6.56 -7.67 -5.17
C PHE A 39 -7.18 -7.52 -6.56
N ASP A 40 -8.11 -8.41 -6.92
CA ASP A 40 -8.69 -8.46 -8.27
C ASP A 40 -9.44 -7.17 -8.66
N ASP A 41 -10.19 -6.55 -7.74
CA ASP A 41 -10.97 -5.33 -8.01
C ASP A 41 -10.13 -4.04 -8.04
N LEU A 42 -8.94 -4.04 -7.39
CA LEU A 42 -8.09 -2.86 -7.25
C LEU A 42 -6.88 -2.86 -8.20
N ASP A 43 -6.53 -4.02 -8.76
CA ASP A 43 -5.40 -4.23 -9.67
C ASP A 43 -5.84 -4.29 -11.14
N GLU A 44 -7.16 -4.33 -11.44
CA GLU A 44 -7.68 -4.32 -12.82
C GLU A 44 -7.29 -3.07 -13.61
N ASP A 45 -7.11 -1.93 -12.91
CA ASP A 45 -6.57 -0.70 -13.47
C ASP A 45 -5.26 -0.38 -12.74
N ASP A 46 -4.18 -0.10 -13.49
CA ASP A 46 -2.85 0.33 -13.02
C ASP A 46 -2.85 1.59 -12.12
N MET A 47 -4.01 2.01 -11.61
CA MET A 47 -4.27 3.12 -10.71
C MET A 47 -3.31 3.09 -9.51
N LEU A 48 -3.23 1.99 -8.76
CA LEU A 48 -2.39 1.92 -7.56
C LEU A 48 -0.90 2.11 -7.91
N LEU A 49 -0.43 1.45 -8.96
CA LEU A 49 0.93 1.59 -9.47
C LEU A 49 1.21 3.02 -9.96
N THR A 50 0.24 3.65 -10.62
CA THR A 50 0.33 5.04 -11.08
C THR A 50 0.42 6.01 -9.92
N LEU A 51 -0.42 5.85 -8.88
CA LEU A 51 -0.35 6.65 -7.65
C LEU A 51 1.00 6.46 -6.95
N GLN A 52 1.46 5.22 -6.82
CA GLN A 52 2.74 4.90 -6.20
C GLN A 52 3.89 5.58 -6.95
N THR A 53 3.94 5.43 -8.27
CA THR A 53 4.99 6.03 -9.11
C THR A 53 4.99 7.56 -9.02
N TYR A 54 3.81 8.18 -9.03
CA TYR A 54 3.69 9.63 -8.86
C TYR A 54 4.23 10.08 -7.49
N LEU A 55 3.83 9.41 -6.42
CA LEU A 55 4.26 9.76 -5.06
C LEU A 55 5.76 9.53 -4.85
N GLN A 56 6.34 8.47 -5.43
CA GLN A 56 7.78 8.21 -5.38
C GLN A 56 8.58 9.31 -6.08
N ARG A 57 8.10 9.82 -7.23
CA ARG A 57 8.72 10.98 -7.89
C ARG A 57 8.70 12.22 -6.99
N ARG A 58 7.54 12.50 -6.36
CA ARG A 58 7.39 13.63 -5.41
C ARG A 58 8.24 13.50 -4.16
N ALA A 59 8.47 12.27 -3.70
CA ALA A 59 9.36 11.98 -2.59
C ALA A 59 10.83 12.18 -2.99
N GLY A 60 11.24 11.72 -4.17
CA GLY A 60 12.57 11.95 -4.72
C GLY A 60 12.89 13.44 -4.93
N GLU A 61 11.92 14.24 -5.38
CA GLU A 61 12.02 15.71 -5.44
C GLU A 61 12.29 16.36 -4.07
N GLN A 62 11.93 15.69 -2.97
CA GLN A 62 12.15 16.13 -1.58
C GLN A 62 13.38 15.46 -0.94
N GLY A 63 14.18 14.71 -1.70
CA GLY A 63 15.36 14.00 -1.21
C GLY A 63 15.05 12.76 -0.37
N VAL A 64 13.81 12.25 -0.44
CA VAL A 64 13.40 11.02 0.26
C VAL A 64 13.82 9.80 -0.55
N ASP A 65 14.58 8.89 0.07
CA ASP A 65 14.88 7.60 -0.51
C ASP A 65 13.68 6.65 -0.36
N CYS A 66 12.99 6.40 -1.46
CA CYS A 66 11.80 5.53 -1.48
C CYS A 66 12.13 4.04 -1.36
N THR A 67 13.40 3.65 -1.46
CA THR A 67 13.83 2.26 -1.22
C THR A 67 13.95 1.97 0.27
N ILE A 68 14.12 3.02 1.09
CA ILE A 68 14.15 2.94 2.54
C ILE A 68 12.71 3.05 3.06
N HIS A 69 12.19 1.94 3.59
CA HIS A 69 10.80 1.84 4.03
C HIS A 69 10.40 2.91 5.04
N ARG A 70 11.23 3.16 6.05
CA ARG A 70 10.97 4.17 7.09
C ARG A 70 10.88 5.60 6.53
N ASP A 71 11.68 5.91 5.52
CA ASP A 71 11.77 7.25 4.93
C ASP A 71 10.55 7.46 4.01
N TRP A 72 10.15 6.39 3.31
CA TRP A 72 8.90 6.33 2.57
C TRP A 72 7.66 6.48 3.45
N GLU A 73 7.58 5.74 4.56
CA GLU A 73 6.45 5.83 5.50
C GLU A 73 6.36 7.21 6.15
N ALA A 74 7.49 7.78 6.56
CA ALA A 74 7.56 9.16 7.06
C ALA A 74 7.07 10.17 6.02
N PHE A 75 7.46 10.02 4.75
CA PHE A 75 6.96 10.85 3.66
C PHE A 75 5.44 10.72 3.49
N LEU A 76 4.90 9.51 3.58
CA LEU A 76 3.46 9.27 3.48
C LEU A 76 2.68 9.76 4.72
N GLY A 77 3.36 10.08 5.82
CA GLY A 77 2.75 10.48 7.08
C GLY A 77 2.15 9.30 7.84
N VAL A 78 2.71 8.10 7.65
CA VAL A 78 2.30 6.88 8.35
C VAL A 78 3.15 6.75 9.61
N ASN A 79 2.55 7.10 10.75
CA ASN A 79 3.20 6.98 12.07
C ASN A 79 2.83 5.68 12.82
N ASP A 80 1.88 4.91 12.27
CA ASP A 80 1.25 3.74 12.92
C ASP A 80 1.42 2.44 12.10
N ALA A 81 2.36 2.41 11.15
CA ALA A 81 2.63 1.15 10.45
C ALA A 81 3.38 0.19 11.38
N PRO A 82 2.96 -1.09 11.48
CA PRO A 82 3.77 -2.10 12.11
C PRO A 82 5.12 -2.16 11.41
N SER A 83 6.21 -2.25 12.18
CA SER A 83 7.57 -2.24 11.67
C SER A 83 7.80 -3.32 10.61
N CYS A 84 8.82 -3.17 9.76
CA CYS A 84 9.17 -4.20 8.77
C CYS A 84 9.26 -5.61 9.38
N GLU A 85 9.77 -5.72 10.61
CA GLU A 85 9.87 -6.99 11.33
C GLU A 85 8.49 -7.58 11.66
N GLN A 86 7.54 -6.75 12.08
CA GLN A 86 6.17 -7.17 12.38
C GLN A 86 5.44 -7.62 11.09
N ARG A 87 5.69 -6.93 9.97
CA ARG A 87 5.10 -7.29 8.66
C ARG A 87 5.70 -8.58 8.09
N PHE A 88 7.03 -8.75 8.20
CA PHE A 88 7.70 -9.99 7.80
C PHE A 88 7.28 -11.17 8.68
N ALA A 89 7.15 -10.96 9.99
CA ALA A 89 6.67 -11.98 10.92
C ALA A 89 5.21 -12.39 10.64
N ALA A 90 4.33 -11.44 10.30
CA ALA A 90 2.95 -11.76 9.91
C ALA A 90 2.89 -12.54 8.57
N ARG A 91 3.76 -12.21 7.61
CA ARG A 91 3.81 -12.87 6.30
C ARG A 91 4.45 -14.27 6.35
N ASN A 92 5.47 -14.45 7.18
CA ASN A 92 6.22 -15.71 7.26
C ASN A 92 5.80 -16.61 8.44
N GLY A 93 5.04 -16.08 9.41
CA GLY A 93 4.53 -16.82 10.56
C GLY A 93 3.33 -17.72 10.26
N GLY A 94 2.84 -17.73 9.01
CA GLY A 94 1.76 -18.60 8.54
C GLY A 94 2.22 -19.97 8.02
N ASP A 95 3.52 -20.21 7.85
CA ASP A 95 4.06 -21.50 7.38
C ASP A 95 4.94 -22.15 8.46
N ALA A 96 4.37 -22.39 9.63
CA ALA A 96 4.82 -23.52 10.43
C ALA A 96 4.16 -24.77 9.86
N ARG A 97 4.68 -25.30 8.74
CA ARG A 97 4.40 -26.68 8.33
C ARG A 97 4.58 -27.55 9.59
N PRO A 98 3.56 -28.33 10.01
CA PRO A 98 3.76 -29.27 11.09
C PRO A 98 4.91 -30.19 10.66
N ALA A 99 5.97 -30.21 11.46
CA ALA A 99 7.00 -31.21 11.34
C ALA A 99 6.30 -32.57 11.45
N ASP A 100 6.27 -33.29 10.33
CA ASP A 100 5.81 -34.66 10.24
C ASP A 100 6.55 -35.46 11.33
N ALA A 101 5.84 -35.80 12.40
CA ALA A 101 6.31 -36.70 13.42
C ALA A 101 6.26 -38.10 12.79
N GLY A 102 7.29 -38.40 11.99
CA GLY A 102 7.58 -39.73 11.48
C GLY A 102 7.78 -40.67 12.65
N GLN A 103 6.73 -41.44 12.92
CA GLN A 103 6.63 -42.47 13.93
C GLN A 103 7.13 -43.82 13.36
N ASP A 104 7.63 -44.66 14.27
CA ASP A 104 7.89 -46.10 14.19
C ASP A 104 9.27 -46.59 13.70
N ALA A 105 10.08 -46.98 14.69
CA ALA A 105 10.94 -48.18 14.66
C ALA A 105 10.77 -48.95 15.98
#